data_AF-A0AB35YFW7-F1
#
_entry.id   AF-A0AB35YFW7-F1
#
_cell.length_a   1.000
_cell.length_b   1.000
_cell.length_c   1.000
_cell.angle_alpha   90.00
_cell.angle_beta   90.00
_cell.angle_gamma   90.00
#
_symmetry.space_group_name_H-M   'P 1'
#
loop_
_entity.id
_entity.type
_entity.pdbx_description
1 polymer ?
#
loop_
_entity_poly.entity_id
_entity_poly.type
_entity_poly.pdbx_seq_one_letter_code
_entity_poly.pdbx_strand_id
1 'polypeptide(L)' 'MGMWLIPALIAIVIISVISFVSTLKIAKMTSERESEKDTPISETVEEYATMLNPIVWVYGIFLLFLGIMIFYYWSKVGY' A
#
# COMPACT_ATOMS: atom_id res chain seq x y z
N MET A 1 9.83 -11.46 -22.86
CA MET A 1 9.42 -10.66 -21.68
C MET A 1 9.15 -9.18 -21.99
N GLY A 2 9.84 -8.53 -22.95
CA GLY A 2 9.69 -7.07 -23.18
C GLY A 2 8.28 -6.56 -23.51
N MET A 3 7.51 -7.28 -24.33
CA MET A 3 6.16 -6.85 -24.75
C MET A 3 5.13 -6.81 -23.61
N TRP A 4 5.28 -7.68 -22.61
CA TRP A 4 4.33 -7.79 -21.48
C TRP A 4 4.77 -7.03 -20.23
N LEU A 5 6.03 -6.56 -20.17
CA LEU A 5 6.57 -5.87 -19.01
C LEU A 5 5.89 -4.53 -18.75
N ILE A 6 5.66 -3.75 -19.81
CA ILE A 6 4.98 -2.44 -19.72
C ILE A 6 3.50 -2.61 -19.28
N PRO A 7 2.69 -3.47 -19.93
CA PRO A 7 1.33 -3.76 -19.46
C PRO A 7 1.27 -4.28 -18.02
N ALA A 8 2.18 -5.17 -17.62
CA ALA A 8 2.21 -5.72 -16.27
C ALA A 8 2.55 -4.65 -15.22
N LEU A 9 3.50 -3.75 -15.52
CA LEU A 9 3.81 -2.60 -14.67
C LEU A 9 2.59 -1.70 -14.44
N ILE A 10 1.87 -1.37 -15.52
CA ILE A 10 0.66 -0.55 -15.44
C ILE A 10 -0.39 -1.23 -14.57
N ALA A 11 -0.63 -2.53 -14.76
CA ALA A 11 -1.60 -3.28 -13.97
C ALA A 11 -1.22 -3.32 -12.48
N ILE A 12 0.05 -3.58 -12.17
CA ILE A 12 0.54 -3.62 -10.78
C ILE A 12 0.36 -2.27 -10.09
N VAL A 13 0.69 -1.17 -10.77
CA VAL A 13 0.53 0.17 -10.23
C VAL A 13 -0.94 0.47 -9.95
N ILE A 14 -1.84 0.18 -10.90
CA ILE A 14 -3.28 0.41 -10.73
C ILE A 14 -3.83 -0.38 -9.54
N ILE A 15 -3.52 -1.68 -9.46
CA ILE A 15 -3.98 -2.55 -8.37
C ILE A 15 -3.45 -2.03 -7.03
N SER A 16 -2.16 -1.68 -6.95
CA SER A 16 -1.54 -1.17 -5.73
C SER A 16 -2.20 0.12 -5.25
N VAL A 17 -2.49 1.06 -6.16
CA VAL A 17 -3.18 2.31 -5.84
C VAL A 17 -4.60 2.06 -5.35
N ILE A 18 -5.37 1.20 -6.03
CA ILE A 18 -6.74 0.87 -5.62
C ILE A 18 -6.77 0.19 -4.25
N SER A 19 -5.87 -0.77 -4.01
CA SER A 19 -5.74 -1.45 -2.71
C SER A 19 -5.37 -0.48 -1.60
N PHE A 20 -4.44 0.44 -1.86
CA PHE A 20 -4.03 1.45 -0.89
C PHE A 20 -5.18 2.40 -0.54
N VAL A 21 -5.84 2.99 -1.55
CA VAL A 21 -6.97 3.90 -1.35
C VAL A 21 -8.13 3.21 -0.64
N SER A 22 -8.42 1.95 -0.98
CA SER A 22 -9.46 1.17 -0.33
C SER A 22 -9.13 0.92 1.15
N THR A 23 -7.86 0.63 1.45
CA THR A 23 -7.38 0.45 2.83
C THR A 23 -7.53 1.74 3.65
N LEU A 24 -7.15 2.88 3.07
CA LEU A 24 -7.34 4.20 3.71
C LEU A 24 -8.81 4.52 3.97
N LYS A 25 -9.67 4.24 3.00
CA LYS A 25 -11.12 4.48 3.10
C LYS A 25 -11.74 3.65 4.23
N ILE A 26 -11.35 2.37 4.34
CA ILE A 26 -11.79 1.49 5.43
C ILE A 26 -11.27 2.00 6.77
N ALA A 27 -9.99 2.36 6.86
CA ALA A 27 -9.41 2.91 8.09
C ALA A 27 -10.14 4.16 8.57
N LYS A 28 -10.44 5.09 7.65
CA LYS A 28 -11.21 6.31 7.93
C LYS A 28 -12.66 6.01 8.36
N MET A 29 -13.33 5.07 7.70
CA MET A 29 -14.68 4.64 8.13
C MET A 29 -14.66 3.97 9.51
N THR A 30 -13.55 3.36 9.89
CA THR A 30 -13.37 2.73 11.20
C THR A 30 -13.09 3.77 12.28
N SER A 31 -12.39 4.86 11.95
CA SER A 31 -12.20 6.00 12.88
C SER A 31 -13.45 6.83 13.06
N GLU A 32 -14.25 7.03 12.00
CA GLU A 32 -15.52 7.80 12.05
C GLU A 32 -16.68 7.05 12.70
N ARG A 33 -16.56 5.73 12.91
CA ARG A 33 -17.53 4.98 13.71
C ARG A 33 -17.34 5.33 15.18
N GLU A 34 -18.12 6.29 15.67
CA GLU A 34 -18.46 6.49 17.09
C GLU A 34 -19.26 5.30 17.68
N SER A 35 -18.90 4.06 17.32
CA SER A 35 -19.46 2.89 18.00
C SER A 35 -18.71 2.76 19.30
N GLU A 36 -19.43 2.94 20.41
CA GLU A 36 -19.12 2.54 21.78
C GLU A 36 -17.98 1.51 21.83
N LYS A 37 -16.73 2.01 21.86
CA LYS A 37 -15.54 1.13 21.85
C LYS A 37 -15.46 0.52 23.25
N ASP A 38 -15.42 -0.81 23.35
CA ASP A 38 -15.29 -1.52 24.64
C ASP A 38 -14.09 -1.03 25.47
N THR A 39 -13.08 -0.45 24.81
CA THR A 39 -11.91 0.19 25.44
C THR A 39 -11.51 1.46 24.69
N PRO A 40 -11.09 2.52 25.42
CA PRO A 40 -10.58 3.75 24.80
C PRO A 40 -9.27 3.44 24.07
N ILE A 41 -9.25 3.69 22.76
CA ILE A 41 -8.02 3.68 21.96
C ILE A 41 -7.23 4.94 22.31
N SER A 42 -5.92 4.83 22.46
CA SER A 42 -5.08 6.01 22.74
C SER A 42 -5.24 7.06 21.64
N GLU A 43 -5.41 8.34 22.00
CA GLU A 43 -5.61 9.46 21.06
C GLU A 43 -4.58 9.48 19.93
N THR A 44 -3.31 9.16 20.23
CA THR A 44 -2.24 9.08 19.22
C THR A 44 -2.49 7.99 18.17
N VAL A 45 -3.03 6.83 18.56
CA VAL A 45 -3.33 5.76 17.60
C VAL A 45 -4.53 6.12 16.74
N GLU A 46 -5.47 6.90 17.27
CA GLU A 46 -6.63 7.39 16.53
C GLU A 46 -6.25 8.48 15.53
N GLU A 47 -5.46 9.46 15.95
CA GLU A 47 -4.98 10.57 15.11
C GLU A 47 -4.08 10.05 13.97
N TYR A 48 -3.23 9.06 14.25
CA TYR A 48 -2.29 8.47 13.30
C TYR A 48 -2.71 7.08 12.80
N ALA A 49 -4.01 6.75 12.81
CA ALA A 49 -4.53 5.42 12.48
C ALA A 49 -4.05 4.87 11.12
N THR A 50 -3.76 5.75 10.16
CA THR A 50 -3.20 5.38 8.86
C THR A 50 -1.69 5.16 8.90
N MET A 51 -0.95 6.08 9.51
CA MET A 51 0.52 6.05 9.53
C MET A 51 1.03 4.94 10.46
N LEU A 52 0.31 4.64 11.54
CA LEU A 52 0.64 3.57 12.47
C LEU A 52 0.08 2.22 12.03
N ASN A 53 -0.66 2.15 10.93
CA ASN A 53 -1.15 0.87 10.41
C ASN A 53 0.01 0.08 9.76
N PRO A 54 0.39 -1.08 10.32
CA PRO A 54 1.49 -1.89 9.77
C PRO A 54 1.27 -2.29 8.30
N ILE A 55 0.02 -2.43 7.87
CA ILE A 55 -0.34 -2.80 6.50
C ILE A 55 0.18 -1.76 5.49
N VAL A 56 0.14 -0.47 5.84
CA VAL A 56 0.63 0.61 4.97
C VAL A 56 2.13 0.48 4.72
N TRP A 57 2.90 0.17 5.77
CA TRP A 57 4.34 -0.04 5.66
C TRP A 57 4.70 -1.29 4.85
N VAL A 58 3.92 -2.37 4.98
CA VAL A 58 4.11 -3.59 4.18
C VAL A 58 3.95 -3.29 2.69
N TYR A 59 2.96 -2.49 2.28
CA TYR A 59 2.83 -2.05 0.88
C TYR A 59 4.05 -1.23 0.42
N GLY A 60 4.54 -0.32 1.26
CA GLY A 60 5.73 0.48 0.96
C GLY A 60 6.98 -0.38 0.74
N ILE A 61 7.24 -1.34 1.64
CA ILE A 61 8.36 -2.28 1.53
C ILE A 61 8.22 -3.17 0.30
N PHE A 62 7.00 -3.66 0.02
CA PHE A 62 6.72 -4.48 -1.15
C PHE A 62 6.99 -3.71 -2.44
N LEU A 63 6.49 -2.48 -2.58
CA LEU A 63 6.70 -1.65 -3.76
C LEU A 63 8.17 -1.29 -3.95
N LEU A 64 8.89 -1.00 -2.86
CA LEU A 64 10.32 -0.74 -2.90
C LEU A 64 11.10 -1.98 -3.38
N PHE A 65 10.80 -3.15 -2.82
CA PHE A 65 11.41 -4.40 -3.23
C PHE A 65 11.10 -4.74 -4.69
N LEU A 66 9.82 -4.64 -5.09
CA LEU A 66 9.38 -4.89 -6.45
C LEU A 66 10.05 -3.93 -7.44
N GLY A 67 10.13 -2.64 -7.09
CA GLY A 67 10.83 -1.62 -7.88
C GLY A 67 12.30 -1.95 -8.08
N ILE A 68 13.00 -2.36 -7.02
CA ILE A 68 14.40 -2.81 -7.08
C ILE A 68 14.54 -4.02 -8.00
N MET A 69 13.66 -5.01 -7.87
CA MET A 69 13.68 -6.22 -8.70
C MET A 69 13.46 -5.89 -10.18
N ILE A 70 12.45 -5.07 -10.48
CA ILE A 70 12.16 -4.63 -11.85
C ILE A 70 13.35 -3.88 -12.43
N PHE A 71 13.94 -2.95 -11.67
CA PHE A 71 15.10 -2.19 -12.10
C PHE A 71 16.32 -3.08 -12.32
N TYR A 72 16.58 -4.03 -11.42
CA TYR A 72 17.66 -5.00 -11.55
C TYR A 72 17.51 -5.83 -12.82
N TYR A 73 16.32 -6.40 -13.07
CA TYR A 73 16.08 -7.18 -14.29
C TYR A 73 16.10 -6.32 -15.55
N TRP A 74 15.61 -5.09 -15.50
CA TRP A 74 15.71 -4.15 -16.63
C TRP A 74 17.16 -3.81 -16.96
N SER A 75 17.99 -3.54 -15.94
CA SER A 75 19.42 -3.25 -16.11
C SER A 75 20.20 -4.47 -16.60
N LYS A 76 19.88 -5.68 -16.15
CA LYS A 76 20.53 -6.94 -16.56
C LYS A 76 20.11 -7.42 -17.94
N VAL A 77 18.84 -7.24 -18.29
CA VAL A 77 18.23 -7.63 -19.58
C VAL A 77 18.24 -6.44 -20.54
N GLY A 78 19.17 -5.49 -20.34
CA GLY A 78 19.40 -4.42 -21.30
C GLY A 78 19.39 -4.95 -22.73
N TYR A 79 18.90 -4.13 -23.66
CA TYR A 79 19.21 -4.31 -25.07
C TYR A 79 20.68 -4.71 -25.26
#